data_AF-A0A167T067-F1
#
_entry.id   AF-A0A167T067-F1
#
_cell.length_a   1.000
_cell.length_b   1.000
_cell.length_c   1.000
_cell.angle_alpha   90.00
_cell.angle_beta   90.00
_cell.angle_gamma   90.00
#
_symmetry.space_group_name_H-M   'P 1'
#
loop_
_entity.id
_entity.type
_entity.pdbx_description
1 polymer ?
#
loop_
_entity_poly.entity_id
_entity_poly.type
_entity_poly.pdbx_seq_one_letter_code
_entity_poly.pdbx_strand_id
1 'polypeptide(L)'
;MSGKVQPERMAELRRGSKLRQRLQMEIEDATQSVHLADDDIRYHYQQLSYIQAYEADPVKRRHDMAYWQTRINQLHAQITMLHHRLAVAVQDLHDFEEATAEISERASREPKSRESGTGRCAGEGKPHSI
;
A
#
# COMPACT_ATOMS: atom_id res chain seq x y z
N MET A 1 -3.52 -35.18 -6.81
CA MET A 1 -3.03 -35.20 -5.41
C MET A 1 -3.04 -33.76 -4.90
N SER A 2 -3.92 -33.46 -3.93
CA SER A 2 -4.05 -32.11 -3.37
C SER A 2 -2.84 -31.81 -2.49
N GLY A 3 -1.89 -31.04 -3.02
CA GLY A 3 -0.69 -30.63 -2.31
C GLY A 3 -1.07 -29.67 -1.19
N LYS A 4 -1.15 -30.18 0.03
CA LYS A 4 -1.33 -29.34 1.23
C LYS A 4 -0.12 -28.41 1.33
N VAL A 5 -0.35 -27.10 1.21
CA VAL A 5 0.67 -26.08 1.45
C VAL A 5 1.14 -26.23 2.89
N GLN A 6 2.46 -26.25 3.10
CA GLN A 6 3.03 -26.40 4.44
C GLN A 6 2.52 -25.29 5.37
N PRO A 7 2.26 -25.57 6.66
CA PRO A 7 1.70 -24.60 7.61
C PRO A 7 2.49 -23.29 7.71
N GLU A 8 3.83 -23.38 7.62
CA GLU A 8 4.74 -22.23 7.64
C GLU A 8 4.54 -21.33 6.42
N ARG A 9 4.49 -21.91 5.22
CA ARG A 9 4.20 -21.21 3.97
C ARG A 9 2.79 -20.60 3.96
N MET A 10 1.81 -21.26 4.58
CA MET A 10 0.47 -20.68 4.79
C MET A 10 0.50 -19.49 5.76
N ALA A 11 1.35 -19.50 6.78
CA ALA A 11 1.49 -18.39 7.71
C ALA A 11 2.14 -17.16 7.03
N GLU A 12 3.15 -17.37 6.19
CA GLU A 12 3.77 -16.31 5.38
C GLU A 12 2.79 -15.67 4.40
N LEU A 13 2.03 -16.48 3.65
CA LEU A 13 0.99 -15.98 2.74
C LEU A 13 -0.06 -15.14 3.46
N ARG A 14 -0.49 -15.58 4.65
CA ARG A 14 -1.42 -14.80 5.49
C ARG A 14 -0.80 -13.50 5.98
N ARG A 15 0.49 -13.49 6.35
CA ARG A 15 1.19 -12.26 6.76
C ARG A 15 1.29 -11.27 5.60
N GLY A 16 1.70 -11.73 4.42
CA GLY A 16 1.75 -10.90 3.21
C GLY A 16 0.38 -10.34 2.82
N SER A 17 -0.67 -11.17 2.84
CA SER A 17 -2.04 -10.72 2.57
C SER A 17 -2.53 -9.66 3.57
N LYS A 18 -2.20 -9.80 4.86
CA LYS A 18 -2.56 -8.81 5.88
C LYS A 18 -1.81 -7.48 5.68
N LEU A 19 -0.52 -7.56 5.33
CA LEU A 19 0.28 -6.36 5.06
C LEU A 19 -0.27 -5.60 3.84
N ARG A 20 -0.57 -6.31 2.74
CA ARG A 20 -1.23 -5.74 1.56
C ARG A 20 -2.52 -5.00 1.93
N GLN A 21 -3.41 -5.67 2.67
CA GLN A 21 -4.69 -5.08 3.07
C GLN A 21 -4.50 -3.83 3.93
N ARG A 22 -3.50 -3.83 4.83
CA ARG A 22 -3.17 -2.66 5.64
C ARG A 22 -2.68 -1.49 4.79
N LEU A 23 -1.80 -1.74 3.82
CA LEU A 23 -1.29 -0.70 2.91
C LEU A 23 -2.42 -0.12 2.05
N GLN A 24 -3.34 -0.96 1.56
CA GLN A 24 -4.53 -0.51 0.84
C GLN A 24 -5.41 0.39 1.70
N MET A 25 -5.67 0.01 2.95
CA MET A 25 -6.44 0.82 3.90
C MET A 25 -5.76 2.16 4.20
N GLU A 26 -4.43 2.16 4.35
CA GLU A 26 -3.66 3.40 4.56
C GLU A 26 -3.74 4.35 3.35
N ILE A 27 -3.72 3.80 2.14
CA ILE A 27 -3.94 4.58 0.90
C ILE A 27 -5.35 5.16 0.86
N GLU A 28 -6.38 4.37 1.20
CA GLU A 28 -7.77 4.82 1.25
C GLU A 28 -7.95 5.97 2.25
N ASP A 29 -7.45 5.81 3.48
CA ASP A 29 -7.49 6.81 4.54
C ASP A 29 -6.75 8.10 4.15
N ALA A 30 -5.55 7.96 3.55
CA ALA A 30 -4.75 9.10 3.08
C ALA A 30 -5.45 9.84 1.92
N THR A 31 -6.05 9.09 0.98
CA THR A 31 -6.81 9.64 -0.14
C THR A 31 -8.02 10.42 0.36
N GLN A 32 -8.78 9.85 1.29
CA GLN A 32 -9.92 10.54 1.90
C GLN A 32 -9.49 11.82 2.63
N SER A 33 -8.36 11.77 3.35
CA SER A 33 -7.82 12.94 4.04
C SER A 33 -7.45 14.07 3.08
N VAL A 34 -6.81 13.74 1.94
CA VAL A 34 -6.51 14.71 0.88
C VAL A 34 -7.80 15.35 0.35
N HIS A 35 -8.81 14.53 0.02
CA HIS A 35 -10.07 15.04 -0.53
C HIS A 35 -10.80 15.99 0.43
N LEU A 36 -10.86 15.65 1.72
CA LEU A 36 -11.48 16.52 2.72
C LEU A 36 -10.76 17.87 2.83
N ALA A 37 -9.43 17.87 2.84
CA ALA A 37 -8.65 19.10 2.87
C ALA A 37 -8.86 19.96 1.62
N ASP A 38 -8.94 19.32 0.44
CA ASP A 38 -9.22 19.97 -0.83
C ASP A 38 -10.60 20.65 -0.85
N ASP A 39 -11.63 19.96 -0.34
CA ASP A 39 -12.98 20.49 -0.26
C ASP A 39 -13.07 21.66 0.73
N ASP A 40 -12.38 21.59 1.87
CA ASP A 40 -12.28 22.70 2.82
C ASP A 40 -11.61 23.92 2.20
N ILE A 41 -10.52 23.73 1.44
CA ILE A 41 -9.85 24.81 0.71
C ILE A 41 -10.81 25.49 -0.27
N ARG A 42 -11.54 24.71 -1.07
CA ARG A 42 -12.52 25.23 -2.04
C ARG A 42 -13.62 26.02 -1.32
N TYR A 43 -14.15 25.48 -0.23
CA TYR A 43 -15.14 26.16 0.59
C TYR A 43 -14.62 27.50 1.13
N HIS A 44 -13.39 27.55 1.62
CA HIS A 44 -12.80 28.80 2.13
C HIS A 44 -12.55 29.83 1.04
N TYR A 45 -12.16 29.40 -0.17
CA TYR A 45 -12.08 30.30 -1.32
C TYR A 45 -13.44 30.90 -1.70
N GLN A 46 -14.52 30.12 -1.59
CA GLN A 46 -15.88 30.64 -1.80
C GLN A 46 -16.23 31.69 -0.73
N GLN A 47 -15.87 31.46 0.54
CA GLN A 47 -16.07 32.46 1.61
C GLN A 47 -15.31 33.77 1.33
N LEU A 48 -14.05 33.68 0.91
CA LEU A 48 -13.27 34.86 0.50
C LEU A 48 -13.94 35.63 -0.64
N SER A 49 -14.37 34.92 -1.68
CA SER A 49 -15.06 35.53 -2.82
C SER A 49 -16.36 36.21 -2.39
N TYR A 50 -17.12 35.60 -1.49
CA TYR A 50 -18.36 36.16 -0.96
C TYR A 50 -18.09 37.45 -0.18
N ILE A 51 -17.14 37.42 0.77
CA ILE A 51 -16.79 38.59 1.58
C ILE A 51 -16.29 39.74 0.68
N GLN A 52 -15.45 39.43 -0.32
CA GLN A 52 -14.94 40.41 -1.25
C GLN A 52 -16.06 41.11 -2.05
N ALA A 53 -17.12 40.38 -2.40
CA ALA A 53 -18.23 40.89 -3.20
C ALA A 53 -19.30 41.62 -2.37
N TYR A 54 -19.60 41.15 -1.16
CA TYR A 54 -20.82 41.56 -0.43
C TYR A 54 -20.58 42.26 0.91
N GLU A 55 -19.40 42.16 1.53
CA GLU A 55 -19.15 42.84 2.80
C GLU A 55 -18.97 44.35 2.57
N ALA A 56 -19.90 45.17 3.07
CA ALA A 56 -19.89 46.61 2.85
C ALA A 56 -18.91 47.36 3.76
N ASP A 57 -18.67 46.86 4.98
CA ASP A 57 -17.75 47.48 5.93
C ASP A 57 -16.29 47.14 5.55
N PRO A 58 -15.46 48.14 5.17
CA PRO A 58 -14.09 47.90 4.73
C PRO A 58 -13.18 47.37 5.85
N VAL A 59 -13.45 47.72 7.11
CA VAL A 59 -12.68 47.23 8.25
C VAL A 59 -13.00 45.76 8.50
N LYS A 60 -14.30 45.43 8.56
CA LYS A 60 -14.77 44.05 8.68
C LYS A 60 -14.29 43.18 7.51
N ARG A 61 -14.42 43.67 6.27
CA ARG A 61 -13.95 42.97 5.07
C ARG A 61 -12.47 42.60 5.18
N ARG A 62 -11.61 43.56 5.54
CA ARG A 62 -10.16 43.31 5.69
C ARG A 62 -9.88 42.28 6.78
N HIS A 63 -10.56 42.38 7.91
CA HIS A 63 -10.39 41.44 9.02
C HIS A 63 -10.80 40.02 8.62
N ASP A 64 -12.01 39.86 8.09
CA ASP A 64 -12.56 38.56 7.70
C ASP A 64 -11.74 37.94 6.56
N MET A 65 -11.33 38.73 5.56
CA MET A 65 -10.45 38.23 4.49
C MET A 65 -9.10 37.76 5.05
N ALA A 66 -8.48 38.48 5.98
CA ALA A 66 -7.22 38.06 6.59
C ALA A 66 -7.37 36.76 7.40
N TYR A 67 -8.50 36.60 8.10
CA TYR A 67 -8.85 35.37 8.81
C TYR A 67 -8.93 34.17 7.85
N TRP A 68 -9.73 34.28 6.79
CA TRP A 68 -9.91 33.19 5.84
C TRP A 68 -8.65 32.89 5.03
N GLN A 69 -7.88 33.92 4.65
CA GLN A 69 -6.59 33.72 3.97
C GLN A 69 -5.61 32.93 4.84
N THR A 70 -5.59 33.20 6.16
CA THR A 70 -4.77 32.45 7.11
C THR A 70 -5.18 30.98 7.17
N ARG A 71 -6.49 30.70 7.19
CA ARG A 71 -7.01 29.32 7.17
C ARG A 71 -6.65 28.57 5.90
N ILE A 72 -6.78 29.21 4.73
CA ILE A 72 -6.38 28.62 3.44
C ILE A 72 -4.90 28.27 3.44
N ASN A 73 -4.04 29.19 3.91
CA ASN A 73 -2.60 28.92 3.97
C ASN A 73 -2.26 27.73 4.89
N GLN A 74 -2.96 27.60 6.02
CA GLN A 74 -2.82 26.45 6.92
C GLN A 74 -3.25 25.15 6.23
N LEU A 75 -4.38 25.16 5.52
CA LEU A 75 -4.87 23.99 4.79
C LEU A 75 -3.94 23.60 3.63
N HIS A 76 -3.37 24.56 2.90
CA HIS A 76 -2.36 24.27 1.88
C HIS A 76 -1.08 23.63 2.44
N ALA A 77 -0.64 24.05 3.63
CA ALA A 77 0.47 23.38 4.31
C ALA A 77 0.09 21.94 4.69
N GLN A 78 -1.14 21.72 5.18
CA GLN A 78 -1.63 20.40 5.52
C GLN A 78 -1.77 19.49 4.30
N ILE A 79 -2.37 19.96 3.20
CA ILE A 79 -2.61 19.14 2.02
C ILE A 79 -1.29 18.69 1.37
N THR A 80 -0.24 19.51 1.44
CA THR A 80 1.10 19.13 0.98
C THR A 80 1.63 17.91 1.76
N MET A 81 1.45 17.90 3.09
CA MET A 81 1.83 16.75 3.92
C MET A 81 0.95 15.53 3.65
N LEU A 82 -0.34 15.72 3.41
CA LEU A 82 -1.27 14.61 3.09
C LEU A 82 -0.95 13.98 1.73
N HIS A 83 -0.67 14.78 0.71
CA HIS A 83 -0.20 14.29 -0.58
C HIS A 83 1.12 13.52 -0.45
N HIS A 84 2.05 14.02 0.36
CA HIS A 84 3.30 13.30 0.62
C HIS A 84 3.04 11.94 1.28
N ARG A 85 2.20 11.89 2.32
CA ARG A 85 1.81 10.64 2.99
C ARG A 85 1.14 9.66 2.03
N LEU A 86 0.23 10.14 1.19
CA LEU A 86 -0.42 9.32 0.17
C LEU A 86 0.60 8.75 -0.82
N ALA A 87 1.54 9.58 -1.30
CA ALA A 87 2.58 9.14 -2.21
C ALA A 87 3.48 8.04 -1.60
N VAL A 88 3.85 8.19 -0.32
CA VAL A 88 4.61 7.17 0.41
C VAL A 88 3.82 5.87 0.55
N ALA A 89 2.55 5.93 0.96
CA ALA A 89 1.72 4.74 1.11
C ALA A 89 1.51 3.98 -0.21
N VAL A 90 1.34 4.71 -1.32
CA VAL A 90 1.26 4.14 -2.67
C VAL A 90 2.58 3.48 -3.06
N GLN A 91 3.72 4.11 -2.77
CA GLN A 91 5.03 3.54 -3.04
C GLN A 91 5.27 2.27 -2.22
N ASP A 92 4.94 2.27 -0.92
CA ASP A 92 5.10 1.10 -0.06
C ASP A 92 4.28 -0.11 -0.56
N LEU A 93 3.07 0.13 -1.07
CA LEU A 93 2.27 -0.92 -1.70
C LEU A 93 2.93 -1.45 -2.97
N HIS A 94 3.43 -0.55 -3.83
CA HIS A 94 4.13 -0.93 -5.06
C HIS A 94 5.37 -1.78 -4.75
N ASP A 95 6.21 -1.34 -3.82
CA ASP A 95 7.44 -2.04 -3.41
C ASP A 95 7.11 -3.42 -2.83
N PHE A 96 6.04 -3.51 -2.04
CA PHE A 96 5.55 -4.79 -1.53
C PHE A 96 5.09 -5.73 -2.66
N GLU A 97 4.38 -5.21 -3.66
CA GLU A 97 3.92 -5.98 -4.82
C GLU A 97 5.07 -6.47 -5.68
N GLU A 98 6.06 -5.62 -5.94
CA GLU A 98 7.29 -5.95 -6.65
C GLU A 98 8.08 -7.04 -5.93
N ALA A 99 8.33 -6.88 -4.63
CA ALA A 99 9.01 -7.89 -3.82
C ALA A 99 8.26 -9.24 -3.82
N THR A 100 6.92 -9.21 -3.79
CA THR A 100 6.10 -10.42 -3.86
C THR A 100 6.20 -11.10 -5.24
N ALA A 101 6.24 -10.31 -6.31
CA ALA A 101 6.40 -10.82 -7.68
C ALA A 101 7.78 -11.47 -7.88
N GLU A 102 8.86 -10.82 -7.42
CA GLU A 102 10.22 -11.37 -7.49
C GLU A 102 10.34 -12.73 -6.79
N ILE A 103 9.77 -12.86 -5.59
CA ILE A 103 9.79 -14.12 -4.85
C ILE A 103 9.05 -15.22 -5.64
N SER A 104 7.90 -14.87 -6.22
CA SER A 104 7.12 -15.79 -7.05
C SER A 104 7.89 -16.25 -8.28
N GLU A 105 8.58 -15.33 -8.97
CA GLU A 105 9.44 -15.66 -10.10
C GLU A 105 10.61 -16.58 -9.70
N ARG A 106 11.32 -16.27 -8.61
CA ARG A 106 12.42 -17.12 -8.12
C ARG A 106 11.92 -18.53 -7.77
N ALA A 107 10.77 -18.64 -7.11
CA ALA A 107 10.14 -19.92 -6.79
C ALA A 107 9.72 -20.71 -8.05
N SER A 108 9.39 -20.03 -9.15
CA SER A 108 9.06 -20.68 -10.42
C SER A 108 10.28 -21.21 -11.18
N ARG A 109 11.47 -20.63 -10.94
CA ARG A 109 12.74 -20.97 -11.61
C ARG A 109 13.53 -22.05 -10.88
N GLU A 110 13.16 -22.43 -9.66
CA GLU A 110 13.78 -23.56 -8.96
C GLU A 110 13.53 -24.86 -9.76
N PRO A 111 14.57 -25.47 -10.35
CA PRO A 111 14.40 -26.75 -11.02
C PRO A 111 14.06 -27.79 -9.95
N LYS A 112 13.08 -28.67 -10.25
CA LYS A 112 12.94 -29.96 -9.56
C LYS A 112 14.24 -30.74 -9.73
N SER A 113 15.24 -30.49 -8.90
CA SER A 113 16.49 -31.23 -8.94
C SER A 113 16.25 -32.61 -8.34
N ARG A 114 16.03 -33.57 -9.25
CA ARG A 114 16.46 -34.97 -9.17
C ARG A 114 16.00 -35.79 -7.95
N GLU A 115 14.74 -36.20 -7.98
CA GLU A 115 14.40 -37.60 -7.63
C GLU A 115 14.25 -38.38 -8.94
N SER A 116 15.36 -38.66 -9.60
CA SER A 116 15.44 -39.68 -10.64
C SER A 116 16.27 -40.82 -10.09
N GLY A 117 15.56 -41.88 -9.70
CA GLY A 117 16.07 -42.95 -8.87
C GLY A 117 17.18 -43.80 -9.49
N THR A 118 18.03 -44.30 -8.61
CA THR A 118 18.73 -45.58 -8.76
C THR A 118 18.70 -46.28 -7.40
N GLY A 119 17.50 -46.65 -6.96
CA GLY A 119 17.31 -47.72 -5.98
C GLY A 119 16.91 -48.98 -6.73
N ARG A 120 17.87 -49.84 -7.05
CA ARG A 120 17.59 -51.22 -7.50
C ARG A 120 18.34 -52.18 -6.58
N CYS A 121 17.69 -52.50 -5.46
CA CYS A 121 17.98 -53.67 -4.65
C CYS A 121 17.00 -54.79 -5.04
N ALA A 122 17.54 -55.87 -5.62
CA ALA A 122 17.00 -57.24 -5.68
C ALA A 122 18.05 -58.04 -6.48
N GLY A 123 18.56 -59.22 -6.12
CA GLY A 123 18.28 -60.19 -5.08
C GLY A 123 18.93 -61.50 -5.55
N GLU A 124 19.60 -62.19 -4.62
CA GLU A 124 19.85 -63.64 -4.55
C GLU A 124 20.54 -64.42 -5.70
N GLY A 125 21.61 -65.13 -5.33
CA GLY A 125 22.21 -66.20 -6.13
C GLY A 125 23.44 -66.80 -5.46
N LYS A 126 23.24 -67.75 -4.53
CA LYS A 126 24.29 -68.66 -4.02
C LYS A 126 25.00 -69.37 -5.18
N PRO A 127 26.26 -69.78 -4.98
CA PRO A 127 26.63 -71.13 -5.40
C PRO A 127 27.28 -71.96 -4.29
N HIS A 128 27.04 -73.26 -4.41
CA HIS A 128 27.46 -74.36 -3.57
C HIS A 128 28.97 -74.50 -3.42
N SER A 129 29.38 -74.99 -2.25
CA SER A 129 30.65 -75.67 -1.99
C SER A 129 30.82 -76.93 -2.84
N ILE A 130 32.02 -77.13 -3.40
CA ILE A 130 32.91 -78.28 -3.13
C ILE A 130 34.33 -77.72 -3.06
#